data_AF-A0A7C4N0C2-F1
#
_entry.id   AF-A0A7C4N0C2-F1
#
_cell.length_a   1.000
_cell.length_b   1.000
_cell.length_c   1.000
_cell.angle_alpha   90.00
_cell.angle_beta   90.00
_cell.angle_gamma   90.00
#
_symmetry.space_group_name_H-M   'P 1'
#
loop_
_entity.id
_entity.type
_entity.pdbx_description
1 polymer ?
#
loop_
_entity_poly.entity_id
_entity_poly.type
_entity_poly.pdbx_seq_one_letter_code
_entity_poly.pdbx_strand_id
1 'polypeptide(L)'
;MSWWETVRSTIKPGDLVYTPGRGLDGGRKKRPFTVASKDDSKIEVKSGDSKVPLHKECFDVAEDALVNRKHAWLRVAALHSNDTAANSLDQLIRSATKSELARGNYVCALLERCGLVKYSMQGRRKVIELP
;
A
#
# COMPACT_ATOMS: atom_id res chain seq x y z
N MET A 1 -6.37 18.36 0.12
CA MET A 1 -5.16 17.87 -0.56
C MET A 1 -5.38 16.39 -0.80
N SER A 2 -5.14 15.89 -2.00
CA SER A 2 -5.30 14.47 -2.33
C SER A 2 -4.30 13.61 -1.55
N TRP A 3 -4.58 12.31 -1.42
CA TRP A 3 -3.66 11.37 -0.79
C TRP A 3 -2.33 11.31 -1.53
N TRP A 4 -2.36 11.33 -2.86
CA TRP A 4 -1.15 11.40 -3.68
C TRP A 4 -0.27 12.60 -3.34
N GLU A 5 -0.86 13.81 -3.31
CA GLU A 5 -0.13 15.04 -3.01
C GLU A 5 0.48 14.98 -1.61
N THR A 6 -0.28 14.50 -0.63
CA THR A 6 0.17 14.37 0.77
C THR A 6 1.33 13.39 0.89
N VAL A 7 1.24 12.22 0.25
CA VAL A 7 2.32 11.23 0.24
C VAL A 7 3.55 11.79 -0.47
N ARG A 8 3.36 12.38 -1.66
CA ARG A 8 4.45 12.97 -2.45
C ARG A 8 5.15 14.09 -1.69
N SER A 9 4.44 14.93 -0.93
CA SER A 9 5.05 16.02 -0.15
C SER A 9 5.76 15.53 1.12
N THR A 10 5.25 14.48 1.75
CA THR A 10 5.73 13.99 3.05
C THR A 10 6.94 13.05 2.91
N ILE A 11 6.89 12.13 1.97
CA ILE A 11 7.89 11.08 1.80
C ILE A 11 9.12 11.61 1.04
N LYS A 12 10.32 11.19 1.45
CA LYS A 12 11.59 11.59 0.84
C LYS A 12 12.35 10.39 0.25
N PRO A 13 13.10 10.56 -0.84
CA PRO A 13 14.08 9.56 -1.26
C PRO A 13 15.04 9.22 -0.11
N GLY A 14 15.34 7.94 0.08
CA GLY A 14 16.10 7.42 1.21
C GLY A 14 15.25 6.98 2.41
N ASP A 15 13.97 7.32 2.47
CA ASP A 15 13.09 6.89 3.56
C ASP A 15 12.98 5.36 3.63
N LEU A 16 13.29 4.81 4.81
CA LEU A 16 13.07 3.41 5.13
C LEU A 16 11.67 3.22 5.70
N VAL A 17 10.87 2.36 5.05
CA VAL A 17 9.48 2.06 5.40
C VAL A 17 9.32 0.54 5.53
N TYR A 18 8.38 0.09 6.35
CA TYR A 18 8.12 -1.33 6.56
C TYR A 18 6.76 -1.72 6.01
N THR A 19 6.69 -2.85 5.31
CA THR A 19 5.40 -3.40 4.92
C THR A 19 4.54 -3.74 6.15
N PRO A 20 3.20 -3.79 6.02
CA PRO A 20 2.30 -3.93 7.17
C PRO A 20 2.45 -5.24 7.96
N GLY A 21 2.99 -6.30 7.34
CA GLY A 21 3.18 -7.61 7.98
C GLY A 21 1.87 -8.34 8.34
N ARG A 22 1.94 -9.33 9.25
CA ARG A 22 0.75 -10.02 9.81
C ARG A 22 0.44 -9.49 11.22
N GLY A 23 -0.84 -9.33 11.56
CA GLY A 23 -1.25 -8.75 12.85
C GLY A 23 -1.01 -7.24 12.93
N LEU A 24 -1.39 -6.58 14.03
CA LEU A 24 -1.23 -5.12 14.19
C LEU A 24 0.23 -4.70 14.18
N ASP A 25 1.04 -5.36 15.01
CA ASP A 25 2.47 -5.17 15.13
C ASP A 25 3.24 -5.55 13.84
N GLY A 26 2.61 -6.33 12.96
CA GLY A 26 3.15 -6.85 11.71
C GLY A 26 4.05 -8.07 11.87
N GLY A 27 4.47 -8.37 13.10
CA GLY A 27 5.37 -9.47 13.46
C GLY A 27 6.64 -9.57 12.61
N ARG A 28 7.21 -10.78 12.54
CA ARG A 28 8.44 -11.10 11.77
C ARG A 28 8.25 -11.07 10.24
N LYS A 29 7.06 -10.74 9.75
CA LYS A 29 6.74 -10.70 8.31
C LYS A 29 6.83 -9.28 7.73
N LYS A 30 7.06 -8.26 8.56
CA LYS A 30 7.44 -6.94 8.08
C LYS A 30 8.71 -7.06 7.25
N ARG A 31 8.66 -6.55 6.02
CA ARG A 31 9.83 -6.41 5.16
C ARG A 31 10.11 -4.93 4.94
N PRO A 32 11.34 -4.47 5.16
CA PRO A 32 11.70 -3.10 4.83
C PRO A 32 11.70 -2.88 3.32
N PHE A 33 11.39 -1.67 2.91
CA PHE A 33 11.64 -1.14 1.58
C PHE A 33 12.09 0.32 1.70
N THR A 34 12.81 0.79 0.69
CA THR A 34 13.34 2.14 0.65
C THR A 34 12.72 2.91 -0.50
N VAL A 35 12.39 4.18 -0.28
CA VAL A 35 11.97 5.08 -1.35
C VAL A 35 13.21 5.44 -2.17
N ALA A 36 13.30 4.93 -3.39
CA ALA A 36 14.46 5.12 -4.24
C ALA A 36 14.44 6.49 -4.92
N SER A 37 13.30 6.87 -5.49
CA SER A 37 13.08 8.16 -6.16
C SER A 37 11.59 8.48 -6.18
N LYS A 38 11.25 9.74 -6.49
CA LYS A 38 9.87 10.16 -6.74
C LYS A 38 9.85 11.32 -7.74
N ASP A 39 8.81 11.36 -8.55
CA ASP A 39 8.47 12.46 -9.43
C ASP A 39 6.95 12.75 -9.33
N ASP A 40 6.43 13.58 -10.23
CA ASP A 40 5.03 14.00 -10.20
C ASP A 40 4.05 12.89 -10.61
N SER A 41 4.54 11.82 -11.23
CA SER A 41 3.76 10.70 -11.76
C SER A 41 3.89 9.41 -10.96
N LYS A 42 5.00 9.19 -10.26
CA LYS A 42 5.28 7.96 -9.52
C LYS A 42 6.27 8.11 -8.36
N ILE A 43 6.21 7.14 -7.45
CA ILE A 43 7.22 6.86 -6.43
C ILE A 43 7.86 5.52 -6.78
N GLU A 44 9.18 5.46 -6.92
CA GLU A 44 9.89 4.18 -7.05
C GLU A 44 10.32 3.68 -5.68
N VAL A 45 9.94 2.45 -5.34
CA VAL A 45 10.40 1.78 -4.13
C VAL A 45 11.38 0.66 -4.48
N LYS A 46 12.40 0.48 -3.64
CA LYS A 46 13.33 -0.64 -3.69
C LYS A 46 13.02 -1.62 -2.56
N SER A 47 12.76 -2.88 -2.90
CA SER A 47 12.54 -3.96 -1.94
C SER A 47 13.42 -5.15 -2.31
N GLY A 48 14.48 -5.39 -1.53
CA GLY A 48 15.56 -6.29 -1.95
C GLY A 48 16.22 -5.78 -3.24
N ASP A 49 16.33 -6.64 -4.25
CA ASP A 49 16.89 -6.31 -5.55
C ASP A 49 15.84 -5.77 -6.56
N SER A 50 14.56 -5.79 -6.18
CA SER A 50 13.47 -5.34 -7.05
C SER A 50 13.21 -3.85 -6.90
N LYS A 51 12.96 -3.18 -8.04
CA LYS A 51 12.39 -1.83 -8.10
C LYS A 51 10.92 -1.94 -8.50
N VAL A 52 10.04 -1.30 -7.73
CA VAL A 52 8.60 -1.33 -7.95
C VAL A 52 8.11 0.12 -8.12
N PRO A 53 7.60 0.49 -9.30
CA PRO A 53 6.98 1.80 -9.50
C PRO A 53 5.57 1.80 -8.90
N LEU A 54 5.29 2.81 -8.09
CA LEU A 54 3.98 3.12 -7.52
C LEU A 54 3.48 4.39 -8.20
N HIS A 55 2.65 4.24 -9.23
CA HIS A 55 2.09 5.37 -9.97
C HIS A 55 1.05 6.10 -9.13
N LYS A 56 0.83 7.39 -9.42
CA LYS A 56 -0.23 8.22 -8.82
C LYS A 56 -1.56 7.49 -8.74
N GLU A 57 -1.95 6.81 -9.82
CA GLU A 57 -3.19 6.03 -9.92
C GLU A 57 -3.34 4.98 -8.80
N CYS A 58 -2.24 4.40 -8.29
CA CYS A 58 -2.31 3.45 -7.18
C CYS A 58 -2.83 4.10 -5.89
N PHE A 59 -2.53 5.38 -5.68
CA PHE A 59 -2.97 6.16 -4.53
C PHE A 59 -4.39 6.70 -4.72
N ASP A 60 -4.71 7.16 -5.93
CA ASP A 60 -6.05 7.63 -6.29
C ASP A 60 -7.10 6.53 -6.08
N VAL A 61 -6.79 5.30 -6.51
CA VAL A 61 -7.66 4.12 -6.33
C VAL A 61 -7.81 3.76 -4.85
N ALA A 62 -6.75 3.91 -4.07
CA ALA A 62 -6.81 3.66 -2.63
C ALA A 62 -7.68 4.69 -1.91
N GLU A 63 -7.53 5.97 -2.27
CA GLU A 63 -8.31 7.09 -1.74
C GLU A 63 -9.80 6.90 -2.05
N ASP A 64 -10.15 6.69 -3.33
CA ASP A 64 -11.54 6.46 -3.74
C ASP A 64 -12.17 5.28 -3.00
N ALA A 65 -11.46 4.15 -2.96
CA ALA A 65 -11.98 2.94 -2.33
C ALA A 65 -12.21 3.10 -0.82
N LEU A 66 -11.27 3.73 -0.09
CA LEU A 66 -11.34 3.82 1.36
C LEU A 66 -12.27 4.93 1.84
N VAL A 67 -12.32 6.06 1.14
CA VAL A 67 -13.26 7.15 1.43
C VAL A 67 -14.70 6.70 1.18
N ASN A 68 -14.96 5.94 0.09
CA ASN A 68 -16.32 5.56 -0.28
C ASN A 68 -16.80 4.23 0.34
N ARG A 69 -15.93 3.25 0.56
CA ARG A 69 -16.33 1.90 1.02
C ARG A 69 -16.07 1.64 2.52
N LYS A 70 -15.61 2.66 3.26
CA LYS A 70 -15.32 2.71 4.71
C LYS A 70 -14.29 1.71 5.26
N HIS A 71 -14.12 0.52 4.67
CA HIS A 71 -13.13 -0.47 5.10
C HIS A 71 -12.58 -1.28 3.91
N ALA A 72 -11.25 -1.50 3.87
CA ALA A 72 -10.61 -2.43 2.94
C ALA A 72 -9.69 -3.40 3.70
N TRP A 73 -9.49 -4.61 3.18
CA TRP A 73 -8.63 -5.59 3.82
C TRP A 73 -7.17 -5.45 3.38
N LEU A 74 -6.24 -5.63 4.33
CA LEU A 74 -4.81 -5.80 4.04
C LEU A 74 -4.54 -7.25 3.64
N ARG A 75 -4.78 -7.59 2.38
CA ARG A 75 -4.34 -8.85 1.80
C ARG A 75 -3.30 -8.60 0.71
N VAL A 76 -2.30 -9.48 0.70
CA VAL A 76 -1.18 -9.50 -0.24
C VAL A 76 -1.33 -10.77 -1.05
N ALA A 77 -1.43 -10.64 -2.36
CA ALA A 77 -1.40 -11.77 -3.26
C ALA A 77 -0.60 -11.40 -4.50
N ALA A 78 0.56 -12.02 -4.67
CA ALA A 78 1.09 -12.21 -6.02
C ALA A 78 0.25 -13.33 -6.67
N LEU A 79 0.19 -13.39 -8.00
CA LEU A 79 -0.55 -14.41 -8.77
C LEU A 79 -0.39 -15.86 -8.25
N HIS A 80 0.72 -16.17 -7.59
CA HIS A 80 1.02 -17.50 -7.03
C HIS A 80 0.34 -17.83 -5.69
N SER A 81 -0.44 -16.94 -5.07
CA SER A 81 -1.21 -17.29 -3.87
C SER A 81 -2.65 -17.67 -4.23
N ASN A 82 -2.95 -18.96 -4.08
CA ASN A 82 -4.20 -19.66 -4.44
C ASN A 82 -5.48 -19.24 -3.71
N ASP A 83 -5.67 -17.97 -3.34
CA ASP A 83 -6.88 -17.58 -2.62
C ASP A 83 -7.30 -16.15 -2.93
N THR A 84 -8.57 -15.99 -3.31
CA THR A 84 -9.13 -14.78 -3.92
C THR A 84 -8.66 -13.50 -3.21
N ALA A 85 -8.02 -12.61 -3.97
CA ALA A 85 -7.68 -11.24 -3.56
C ALA A 85 -8.94 -10.36 -3.36
N ALA A 86 -10.13 -10.98 -3.29
CA ALA A 86 -11.43 -10.34 -3.21
C ALA A 86 -11.44 -9.28 -2.11
N ASN A 87 -11.76 -8.05 -2.51
CA ASN A 87 -11.88 -6.88 -1.63
C ASN A 87 -10.57 -6.45 -0.95
N SER A 88 -9.41 -6.77 -1.54
CA SER A 88 -8.11 -6.27 -1.10
C SER A 88 -7.66 -5.04 -1.88
N LEU A 89 -6.81 -4.21 -1.27
CA LEU A 89 -6.24 -3.05 -1.96
C LEU A 89 -5.37 -3.47 -3.16
N ASP A 90 -4.64 -4.58 -3.07
CA ASP A 90 -3.82 -5.07 -4.18
C ASP A 90 -4.71 -5.42 -5.40
N GLN A 91 -5.85 -6.07 -5.17
CA GLN A 91 -6.81 -6.34 -6.25
C GLN A 91 -7.30 -5.05 -6.90
N LEU A 92 -7.69 -4.06 -6.11
CA LEU A 92 -8.17 -2.76 -6.63
C LEU A 92 -7.10 -2.08 -7.49
N ILE A 93 -5.86 -2.05 -7.02
CA ILE A 93 -4.73 -1.46 -7.76
C ILE A 93 -4.44 -2.25 -9.04
N ARG A 94 -4.47 -3.59 -8.99
CA ARG A 94 -4.29 -4.43 -10.20
C ARG A 94 -5.38 -4.16 -11.23
N SER A 95 -6.64 -4.12 -10.81
CA SER A 95 -7.78 -3.89 -11.69
C SER A 95 -7.70 -2.51 -12.37
N ALA A 96 -7.28 -1.48 -11.64
CA ALA A 96 -7.11 -0.14 -12.21
C ALA A 96 -5.89 -0.04 -13.13
N THR A 97 -4.71 -0.47 -12.65
CA THR A 97 -3.44 -0.25 -13.35
C THR A 97 -3.10 -1.32 -14.40
N LYS A 98 -3.88 -2.41 -14.47
CA LYS A 98 -3.62 -3.61 -15.30
C LYS A 98 -2.23 -4.24 -15.06
N SER A 99 -1.61 -3.94 -13.94
CA SER A 99 -0.26 -4.40 -13.61
C SER A 99 -0.31 -5.63 -12.71
N GLU A 100 0.54 -6.61 -12.99
CA GLU A 100 0.66 -7.81 -12.15
C GLU A 100 1.62 -7.65 -10.95
N LEU A 101 2.13 -6.45 -10.72
CA LEU A 101 3.01 -6.17 -9.58
C LEU A 101 2.22 -6.10 -8.28
N ALA A 102 2.73 -6.74 -7.23
CA ALA A 102 2.16 -6.62 -5.88
C ALA A 102 2.54 -5.25 -5.29
N ARG A 103 1.63 -4.29 -5.36
CA ARG A 103 1.84 -2.87 -4.99
C ARG A 103 1.10 -2.46 -3.73
N GLY A 104 0.02 -3.14 -3.38
CA GLY A 104 -0.90 -2.74 -2.32
C GLY A 104 -0.23 -2.56 -0.97
N ASN A 105 0.72 -3.42 -0.61
CA ASN A 105 1.48 -3.30 0.64
C ASN A 105 2.33 -2.03 0.72
N TYR A 106 3.01 -1.66 -0.36
CA TYR A 106 3.86 -0.49 -0.37
C TYR A 106 3.02 0.77 -0.29
N VAL A 107 1.90 0.81 -1.04
CA VAL A 107 0.92 1.91 -0.97
C VAL A 107 0.36 2.04 0.44
N CYS A 108 -0.14 0.96 1.04
CA CYS A 108 -0.67 0.98 2.41
C CYS A 108 0.35 1.51 3.43
N ALA A 109 1.59 1.04 3.34
CA ALA A 109 2.63 1.42 4.29
C ALA A 109 3.01 2.90 4.16
N LEU A 110 3.01 3.44 2.94
CA LEU A 110 3.23 4.87 2.70
C LEU A 110 2.05 5.72 3.20
N LEU A 111 0.81 5.27 2.98
CA LEU A 111 -0.39 5.95 3.49
C LEU A 111 -0.40 5.98 5.04
N GLU A 112 -0.09 4.85 5.68
CA GLU A 112 0.01 4.76 7.15
C GLU A 112 1.12 5.67 7.68
N ARG A 113 2.30 5.65 7.04
CA ARG A 113 3.43 6.54 7.40
C ARG A 113 3.06 8.02 7.30
N CYS A 114 2.17 8.39 6.38
CA CYS A 114 1.68 9.75 6.22
C CYS A 114 0.49 10.08 7.13
N GLY A 115 0.05 9.16 7.99
CA GLY A 115 -1.10 9.35 8.87
C GLY A 115 -2.45 9.41 8.15
N LEU A 116 -2.50 8.95 6.89
CA LEU A 116 -3.73 8.97 6.07
C LEU A 116 -4.64 7.76 6.34
N VAL A 117 -4.09 6.70 6.91
CA VAL A 117 -4.81 5.49 7.30
C VAL A 117 -4.20 4.91 8.57
N LYS A 118 -4.95 4.06 9.25
CA LYS A 118 -4.48 3.22 10.35
C LYS A 118 -4.83 1.77 10.12
N TYR A 119 -4.16 0.87 10.83
CA TYR A 119 -4.46 -0.55 10.79
C TYR A 119 -5.19 -1.00 12.06
N SER A 120 -6.24 -1.79 11.87
CA SER A 120 -6.98 -2.42 12.97
C SER A 120 -7.12 -3.92 12.72
N MET A 121 -7.59 -4.66 13.73
CA MET A 121 -7.97 -6.06 13.60
C MET A 121 -9.48 -6.20 13.66
N GLN A 122 -10.06 -6.80 12.61
CA GLN A 122 -11.42 -7.29 12.62
C GLN A 122 -11.37 -8.83 12.69
N GLY A 123 -11.57 -9.36 13.90
CA GLY A 123 -11.31 -10.76 14.21
C GLY A 123 -9.84 -11.12 13.96
N ARG A 124 -9.59 -12.08 13.05
CA ARG A 124 -8.22 -12.50 12.66
C ARG A 124 -7.66 -11.76 11.45
N ARG A 125 -8.39 -10.77 10.91
CA ARG A 125 -8.04 -10.06 9.68
C ARG A 125 -7.54 -8.65 10.01
N LYS A 126 -6.42 -8.27 9.41
CA LYS A 126 -5.92 -6.90 9.45
C LYS A 126 -6.67 -6.08 8.39
N VAL A 127 -7.22 -4.94 8.78
CA VAL A 127 -7.98 -4.05 7.89
C VAL A 127 -7.38 -2.65 7.91
N ILE A 128 -7.65 -1.90 6.85
CA ILE A 128 -7.31 -0.49 6.70
C ILE A 128 -8.53 0.33 7.10
N GLU A 129 -8.31 1.30 7.96
CA GLU A 129 -9.32 2.26 8.39
C GLU A 129 -8.82 3.68 8.15
N LEU A 130 -9.76 4.59 7.95
CA LEU A 130 -9.46 6.01 8.04
C LEU A 130 -9.10 6.37 9.50
N PRO A 131 -8.23 7.37 9.72
CA PRO A 131 -7.76 7.78 11.06
C PRO A 131 -8.89 8.06 12.05
#